data_AF-A0A2G6QRR8-F1
#
_entry.id   AF-A0A2G6QRR8-F1
#
_cell.length_a   1.000
_cell.length_b   1.000
_cell.length_c   1.000
_cell.angle_alpha   90.00
_cell.angle_beta   90.00
_cell.angle_gamma   90.00
#
_symmetry.space_group_name_H-M   'P 1'
#
loop_
_entity.id
_entity.type
_entity.pdbx_description
1 polymer ?
#
loop_
_entity_poly.entity_id
_entity_poly.type
_entity_poly.pdbx_seq_one_letter_code
_entity_poly.pdbx_strand_id
1 'polypeptide(L)'
;TNFFSKISVAEILLEAQNLEVGDEILITGETTGAYEDTVKEIRVDLKSVQEAIKGNFFSIKTTDLVRRNDKVYKIVEAKKIKNR
;
A
#
# COMPACT_ATOMS: atom_id res chain seq x y z
N THR A 1 -6.51 4.97 -7.68
CA THR A 1 -6.45 5.21 -6.23
C THR A 1 -7.56 6.15 -5.82
N ASN A 2 -8.40 5.72 -4.89
CA ASN A 2 -9.39 6.57 -4.22
C ASN A 2 -8.89 6.89 -2.81
N PHE A 3 -9.10 8.12 -2.32
CA PHE A 3 -8.71 8.51 -0.97
C PHE A 3 -9.93 9.00 -0.19
N PHE A 4 -10.20 8.35 0.95
CA PHE A 4 -11.31 8.64 1.83
C PHE A 4 -10.84 9.51 3.00
N SER A 5 -10.82 10.83 2.80
CA SER A 5 -10.25 11.80 3.74
C SER A 5 -10.84 11.78 5.15
N LYS A 6 -12.12 11.40 5.32
CA LYS A 6 -12.77 11.32 6.64
C LYS A 6 -12.19 10.23 7.55
N ILE A 7 -11.67 9.16 6.95
CA ILE A 7 -11.14 7.99 7.66
C ILE A 7 -9.65 7.78 7.40
N SER A 8 -9.03 8.65 6.60
CA SER A 8 -7.66 8.56 6.12
C SER A 8 -7.32 7.19 5.54
N VAL A 9 -8.16 6.70 4.63
CA VAL A 9 -7.97 5.41 3.95
C VAL A 9 -7.69 5.65 2.48
N ALA A 10 -6.64 5.01 1.98
CA ALA A 10 -6.31 4.96 0.56
C ALA A 10 -6.67 3.59 -0.02
N GLU A 11 -7.44 3.58 -1.10
CA GLU A 11 -7.74 2.40 -1.90
C GLU A 11 -6.81 2.39 -3.12
N ILE A 12 -5.98 1.36 -3.23
CA ILE A 12 -4.89 1.22 -4.18
C ILE A 12 -5.07 -0.08 -4.97
N LEU A 13 -4.73 -0.07 -6.26
CA LEU A 13 -4.67 -1.27 -7.07
C LEU A 13 -3.30 -1.93 -6.89
N LEU A 14 -3.27 -3.20 -6.50
CA LEU A 14 -2.04 -3.95 -6.41
C LEU A 14 -1.61 -4.45 -7.80
N GLU A 15 -0.66 -3.78 -8.44
CA GLU A 15 -0.23 -4.12 -9.81
C GLU A 15 0.82 -5.24 -9.87
N ALA A 16 1.59 -5.43 -8.80
CA ALA A 16 2.70 -6.37 -8.75
C ALA A 16 2.89 -6.96 -7.36
N GLN A 17 3.33 -8.22 -7.34
CA GLN A 17 3.58 -9.02 -6.13
C GLN A 17 2.35 -9.12 -5.22
N ASN A 18 2.54 -9.71 -4.04
CA ASN A 18 1.55 -9.79 -2.99
C ASN A 18 2.00 -8.89 -1.84
N LEU A 19 1.04 -8.34 -1.11
CA LEU A 19 1.28 -7.48 0.05
C LEU A 19 0.64 -8.10 1.27
N GLU A 20 1.40 -8.24 2.34
CA GLU A 20 0.98 -8.86 3.59
C GLU A 20 0.95 -7.82 4.71
N VAL A 21 0.11 -8.06 5.72
CA VAL A 21 0.12 -7.25 6.94
C VAL A 21 1.49 -7.38 7.63
N GLY A 22 2.10 -6.24 7.95
CA GLY A 22 3.46 -6.14 8.49
C GLY A 22 4.52 -5.76 7.47
N ASP A 23 4.20 -5.75 6.16
CA ASP A 23 5.12 -5.26 5.15
C ASP A 23 5.32 -3.74 5.22
N GLU A 24 6.52 -3.30 4.87
CA GLU A 24 6.83 -1.89 4.68
C GLU A 24 6.48 -1.44 3.28
N ILE A 25 5.87 -0.26 3.18
CA ILE A 25 5.48 0.37 1.93
C ILE A 25 6.06 1.77 1.81
N LEU A 26 6.32 2.17 0.57
CA LEU A 26 6.67 3.52 0.17
C LEU A 26 5.61 4.04 -0.79
N ILE A 27 4.91 5.09 -0.39
CA ILE A 27 4.05 5.86 -1.27
C ILE A 27 4.82 7.10 -1.72
N THR A 28 4.87 7.34 -3.03
CA THR A 28 5.55 8.51 -3.57
C THR A 28 4.79 9.14 -4.71
N GLY A 29 4.84 10.47 -4.76
CA GLY A 29 4.17 11.28 -5.77
C GLY A 29 4.76 12.67 -5.83
N GLU A 30 4.51 13.39 -6.93
CA GLU A 30 5.09 14.72 -7.18
C GLU A 30 4.76 15.73 -6.06
N THR A 31 3.60 15.56 -5.41
CA THR A 31 3.13 16.48 -4.38
C THR A 31 3.04 15.86 -2.99
N THR A 32 2.93 14.53 -2.91
CA THR A 32 2.96 13.78 -1.65
C THR A 32 4.40 13.59 -1.16
N GLY A 33 5.39 13.69 -2.05
CA GLY A 33 6.80 13.46 -1.72
C GLY A 33 7.08 11.98 -1.53
N ALA A 34 7.73 11.62 -0.43
CA ALA A 34 8.02 10.25 -0.03
C ALA A 34 7.42 9.98 1.35
N TYR A 35 6.52 9.00 1.42
CA TYR A 35 5.82 8.57 2.62
C TYR A 35 6.07 7.08 2.84
N GLU A 36 6.70 6.74 3.95
CA GLU A 36 6.97 5.36 4.34
C GLU A 36 6.06 4.97 5.51
N ASP A 37 5.52 3.75 5.45
CA ASP A 37 4.67 3.22 6.51
C ASP A 37 4.72 1.68 6.55
N THR A 38 4.30 1.12 7.66
CA THR A 38 4.10 -0.32 7.81
C THR A 38 2.62 -0.65 7.70
N VAL A 39 2.28 -1.63 6.88
CA VAL A 39 0.90 -2.04 6.65
C VAL A 39 0.34 -2.74 7.90
N LYS A 40 -0.53 -2.04 8.64
CA LYS A 40 -1.14 -2.57 9.88
C LYS A 40 -2.40 -3.39 9.63
N GLU A 41 -3.14 -3.05 8.58
CA GLU A 41 -4.37 -3.73 8.20
C GLU A 41 -4.57 -3.58 6.69
N ILE A 42 -4.95 -4.68 6.04
CA ILE A 42 -5.33 -4.71 4.63
C ILE A 42 -6.81 -5.05 4.55
N ARG A 43 -7.55 -4.30 3.72
CA ARG A 43 -8.95 -4.61 3.45
C ARG A 43 -9.18 -4.78 1.95
N VAL A 44 -9.76 -5.91 1.53
CA VAL A 44 -10.16 -6.20 0.15
C VAL A 44 -11.66 -6.45 0.16
N ASP A 45 -12.42 -5.81 -0.74
CA ASP A 45 -13.88 -5.89 -0.78
C ASP A 45 -14.54 -5.66 0.60
N LEU A 46 -14.05 -4.64 1.33
CA LEU A 46 -14.47 -4.25 2.70
C LEU A 46 -14.16 -5.26 3.82
N LYS A 47 -13.58 -6.41 3.49
CA LYS A 47 -13.19 -7.45 4.45
C LYS A 47 -11.71 -7.32 4.82
N SER A 48 -11.40 -7.42 6.10
CA SER A 48 -10.02 -7.47 6.56
C SER A 48 -9.38 -8.80 6.16
N VAL A 49 -8.21 -8.74 5.52
CA VAL A 49 -7.45 -9.89 5.03
C VAL A 49 -6.00 -9.78 5.50
N GLN A 50 -5.30 -10.92 5.59
CA GLN A 50 -3.88 -10.93 5.94
C GLN A 50 -2.98 -10.60 4.74
N GLU A 51 -3.46 -10.85 3.53
CA GLU A 51 -2.70 -10.69 2.29
C GLU A 51 -3.61 -10.14 1.18
N ALA A 52 -3.11 -9.17 0.42
CA ALA A 52 -3.67 -8.74 -0.85
C ALA A 52 -2.88 -9.36 -2.01
N ILE A 53 -3.59 -9.89 -3.00
CA ILE A 53 -3.00 -10.50 -4.20
C ILE A 53 -3.01 -9.53 -5.38
N LYS A 54 -2.11 -9.75 -6.35
CA LYS A 54 -2.04 -8.95 -7.58
C LYS A 54 -3.40 -8.88 -8.28
N GLY A 55 -3.77 -7.67 -8.68
CA GLY A 55 -5.03 -7.37 -9.35
C GLY A 55 -6.16 -6.98 -8.39
N ASN A 56 -5.98 -7.07 -7.07
CA ASN A 56 -6.97 -6.60 -6.11
C ASN A 56 -6.85 -5.10 -5.87
N PHE A 57 -8.02 -4.47 -5.68
CA PHE A 57 -8.10 -3.21 -4.98
C PHE A 57 -8.06 -3.50 -3.48
N PHE A 58 -7.07 -2.93 -2.81
CA PHE A 58 -6.95 -3.05 -1.37
C PHE A 58 -6.97 -1.65 -0.74
N SER A 59 -7.47 -1.59 0.48
CA SER A 59 -7.55 -0.38 1.27
C SER A 59 -6.62 -0.48 2.47
N ILE A 60 -5.84 0.57 2.67
CA ILE A 60 -4.99 0.75 3.85
C ILE A 60 -5.25 2.11 4.49
N LYS A 61 -5.08 2.17 5.80
CA LYS A 61 -5.06 3.44 6.51
C LYS A 61 -3.71 4.12 6.27
N THR A 62 -3.72 5.40 5.95
CA THR A 62 -2.51 6.21 5.79
C THR A 62 -2.57 7.40 6.75
N THR A 63 -1.42 7.88 7.24
CA THR A 63 -1.38 9.11 8.05
C THR A 63 -1.52 10.34 7.18
N ASP A 64 -0.98 10.28 5.96
CA ASP A 64 -0.93 11.39 5.03
C ASP A 64 -1.90 11.22 3.86
N LEU A 65 -2.17 12.34 3.20
CA LEU A 65 -3.07 12.42 2.06
C LEU A 65 -2.41 11.77 0.84
N VAL A 66 -2.91 10.60 0.44
CA VAL A 66 -2.51 9.93 -0.80
C VAL A 66 -3.32 10.48 -1.97
N ARG A 67 -2.62 10.88 -3.03
CA ARG A 67 -3.24 11.49 -4.20
C ARG A 67 -3.36 10.50 -5.35
N ARG A 68 -4.20 10.88 -6.31
CA ARG A 68 -4.33 10.13 -7.57
C ARG A 68 -2.99 10.26 -8.32
N ASN A 69 -2.51 9.15 -8.87
CA ASN A 69 -1.20 8.97 -9.51
C ASN A 69 0.01 8.82 -8.57
N ASP A 70 -0.19 8.82 -7.25
CA ASP A 70 0.86 8.36 -6.34
C ASP A 70 1.16 6.88 -6.61
N LYS A 71 2.45 6.55 -6.59
CA LYS A 71 2.95 5.19 -6.78
C LYS A 71 3.18 4.55 -5.42
N VAL A 72 2.91 3.26 -5.33
CA VAL A 72 3.07 2.48 -4.11
C VAL A 72 4.03 1.33 -4.38
N TYR A 73 5.05 1.22 -3.54
CA TYR A 73 6.08 0.19 -3.62
C TYR A 73 6.14 -0.58 -2.31
N LYS A 74 6.30 -1.90 -2.38
CA LYS A 74 6.69 -2.71 -1.22
C LYS A 74 8.20 -2.57 -1.05
N ILE A 75 8.63 -2.12 0.12
CA ILE A 75 10.04 -2.06 0.47
C ILE A 75 10.49 -3.49 0.82
N VAL A 76 11.54 -3.94 0.15
CA VAL A 76 12.12 -5.27 0.39
C VAL A 76 13.59 -5.13 0.71
N GLU A 77 14.03 -5.80 1.78
CA GLU A 77 15.45 -5.82 2.13
C GLU A 77 16.29 -6.45 1.02
N ALA A 78 17.39 -5.79 0.65
CA ALA A 78 18.29 -6.25 -0.42
C ALA A 78 18.85 -7.67 -0.19
N LYS A 79 18.97 -8.12 1.08
CA LYS A 79 19.37 -9.50 1.40
C LYS A 79 18.35 -10.55 0.94
N LYS A 80 17.05 -10.23 0.94
CA LYS A 80 15.99 -11.16 0.50
C LYS A 80 15.93 -11.32 -1.02
N ILE A 81 16.43 -10.33 -1.77
CA ILE A 81 16.40 -10.34 -3.25
C ILE A 81 17.43 -11.31 -3.83
N LYS A 82 18.52 -11.61 -3.11
CA LYS A 82 19.61 -12.49 -3.61
C LYS A 82 19.24 -13.98 -3.75
N ASN A 83 18.06 -14.40 -3.29
CA ASN A 83 17.66 -15.81 -3.26
C ASN A 83 16.42 -16.13 -4.11
N ARG A 84 16.12 -15.36 -5.17
CA ARG A 84 14.98 -15.63 -6.05
C ARG A 84 15.39 -15.79 -7.51
#